data_AF-A0A166LUA0-F1
#
_entry.id   AF-A0A166LUA0-F1
#
_cell.length_a   1.000
_cell.length_b   1.000
_cell.length_c   1.000
_cell.angle_alpha   90.00
_cell.angle_beta   90.00
_cell.angle_gamma   90.00
#
_symmetry.space_group_name_H-M   'P 1'
#
loop_
_entity.id
_entity.type
_entity.pdbx_description
1 polymer ?
#
loop_
_entity_poly.entity_id
_entity_poly.type
_entity_poly.pdbx_seq_one_letter_code
_entity_poly.pdbx_strand_id
1 'polypeptide(L)'
;MNPLALHQPTLAGWLGLPVLVLLLVVASMSMAFQDRLLAQYQWRGQLQAVADEQSVWQDFIRLLVGAPEFSQASDSHCLGFCPLQQDNASLEQIEWRSEGRTVLYQWHRYERDDGMEFHRLCASINQQSYHCWWWQNRILRHQGWLTLLD
;
A
#
# COMPACT_ATOMS: atom_id res chain seq x y z
N MET A 1 1.18 58.90 -63.38
CA MET A 1 2.54 58.33 -63.22
C MET A 1 2.86 58.33 -61.74
N ASN A 2 3.14 57.15 -61.19
CA ASN A 2 3.28 56.82 -59.76
C ASN A 2 4.60 57.32 -59.14
N PRO A 3 4.66 57.40 -57.80
CA PRO A 3 5.84 56.94 -57.08
C PRO A 3 5.50 55.70 -56.22
N LEU A 4 6.35 54.69 -56.35
CA LEU A 4 6.34 53.41 -55.66
C LEU A 4 6.63 53.59 -54.17
N ALA A 5 5.77 52.97 -53.34
CA ALA A 5 6.03 52.76 -51.93
C ALA A 5 7.22 51.80 -51.75
N LEU A 6 8.27 52.27 -51.07
CA LEU A 6 9.36 51.44 -50.59
C LEU A 6 8.83 50.54 -49.46
N HIS A 7 8.75 49.24 -49.70
CA HIS A 7 8.53 48.24 -48.66
C HIS A 7 9.89 47.81 -48.12
N GLN A 8 10.17 48.17 -46.87
CA GLN A 8 11.41 47.85 -46.18
C GLN A 8 11.15 46.65 -45.27
N PRO A 9 11.62 45.42 -45.59
CA PRO A 9 11.42 44.28 -44.71
C PRO A 9 12.33 44.41 -43.48
N THR A 10 11.73 44.30 -42.29
CA THR A 10 12.40 44.46 -41.00
C THR A 10 13.28 43.24 -40.68
N LEU A 11 14.60 43.45 -40.67
CA LEU A 11 15.62 42.47 -40.25
C LEU A 11 15.43 41.90 -38.82
N ALA A 12 14.61 42.54 -38.00
CA ALA A 12 14.27 42.11 -36.64
C ALA A 12 13.55 40.74 -36.58
N GLY A 13 12.79 40.38 -37.62
CA GLY A 13 12.07 39.10 -37.66
C GLY A 13 12.96 37.88 -37.91
N TRP A 14 14.14 38.04 -38.53
CA TRP A 14 15.01 36.93 -38.93
C TRP A 14 15.97 36.46 -37.83
N LEU A 15 16.39 37.35 -36.93
CA LEU A 15 17.31 37.02 -35.83
C LEU A 15 16.59 36.63 -34.53
N GLY A 16 15.35 37.10 -34.30
CA GLY A 16 14.59 36.77 -33.08
C GLY A 16 13.94 35.38 -33.10
N LEU A 17 13.53 34.91 -34.28
CA LEU A 17 12.86 33.62 -34.47
C LEU A 17 13.74 32.41 -34.09
N PRO A 18 15.01 32.29 -34.52
CA PRO A 18 15.85 31.16 -34.11
C PRO A 18 16.15 31.14 -32.60
N VAL A 19 16.25 32.31 -31.96
CA VAL A 19 16.43 32.40 -30.51
C VAL A 19 15.18 31.93 -29.76
N LEU A 20 13.99 32.34 -30.21
CA LEU A 20 12.73 31.87 -29.64
C LEU A 20 12.54 30.36 -29.82
N VAL A 21 12.88 29.82 -30.98
CA VAL A 21 12.87 28.37 -31.25
C VAL A 21 13.83 27.65 -30.31
N LEU A 22 15.05 28.17 -30.14
CA LEU A 22 16.03 27.59 -29.21
C LEU A 22 15.51 27.59 -27.77
N LEU A 23 14.91 28.69 -27.32
CA LEU A 23 14.33 28.79 -25.98
C LEU A 23 13.16 27.81 -25.78
N LEU A 24 12.31 27.63 -26.79
CA LEU A 24 11.23 26.63 -26.76
C LEU A 24 11.79 25.20 -26.69
N VAL A 25 12.85 24.90 -27.45
CA VAL A 25 13.52 23.58 -27.41
C VAL A 25 14.14 23.32 -26.04
N VAL A 26 14.84 24.31 -25.45
CA VAL A 26 15.43 24.17 -24.11
C VAL A 26 14.35 24.03 -23.04
N ALA A 27 13.27 24.82 -23.13
CA ALA A 27 12.15 24.74 -22.19
C ALA A 27 11.45 23.37 -22.25
N SER A 28 11.16 22.87 -23.45
CA SER A 28 10.55 21.55 -23.65
C SER A 28 11.45 20.40 -23.20
N MET A 29 12.76 20.46 -23.49
CA MET A 29 13.72 19.48 -22.95
C MET A 29 13.78 19.51 -21.43
N SER A 30 13.75 20.70 -20.83
CA SER A 30 13.80 20.87 -19.37
C SER A 30 12.55 20.28 -18.70
N MET A 31 11.37 20.56 -19.25
CA MET A 31 10.11 19.97 -18.77
C MET A 31 10.13 18.44 -18.91
N ALA A 32 10.50 17.91 -20.08
CA ALA A 32 10.57 16.47 -20.30
C ALA A 32 11.58 15.78 -19.36
N PHE A 33 12.66 16.46 -18.99
CA PHE A 33 13.63 15.94 -18.02
C PHE A 33 13.08 15.96 -16.59
N GLN A 34 12.41 17.05 -16.19
CA GLN A 34 11.77 17.15 -14.88
C GLN A 34 10.66 16.11 -14.70
N ASP A 35 9.83 15.89 -15.71
CA ASP A 35 8.77 14.88 -15.68
C ASP A 35 9.34 13.47 -15.49
N ARG A 36 10.44 13.15 -16.18
CA ARG A 36 11.13 11.86 -16.02
C ARG A 36 11.70 11.68 -14.62
N LEU A 37 12.28 12.73 -14.03
CA LEU A 37 12.81 12.68 -12.67
C LEU A 37 11.68 12.46 -11.65
N LEU A 38 10.58 13.22 -11.77
CA LEU A 38 9.41 13.06 -10.90
C LEU A 38 8.85 11.64 -10.98
N ALA A 39 8.70 11.09 -12.17
CA ALA A 39 8.24 9.71 -12.37
C ALA A 39 9.18 8.68 -11.70
N GLN A 40 10.49 8.86 -11.81
CA GLN A 40 11.47 7.98 -11.15
C GLN A 40 11.38 8.06 -9.62
N TYR A 41 11.23 9.27 -9.06
CA TYR A 41 11.07 9.44 -7.61
C TYR A 41 9.78 8.81 -7.11
N GLN A 42 8.67 9.00 -7.82
CA GLN A 42 7.39 8.37 -7.48
C GLN A 42 7.49 6.85 -7.49
N TRP A 43 8.11 6.28 -8.54
CA TRP A 43 8.30 4.83 -8.64
C TRP A 43 9.19 4.28 -7.51
N ARG A 44 10.30 4.95 -7.19
CA ARG A 44 11.16 4.57 -6.05
C ARG A 44 10.41 4.68 -4.73
N GLY A 45 9.61 5.72 -4.54
CA GLY A 45 8.76 5.89 -3.36
C GLY A 45 7.76 4.75 -3.21
N GLN A 46 7.14 4.32 -4.30
CA GLN A 46 6.24 3.16 -4.32
C GLN A 46 6.96 1.87 -3.95
N LEU A 47 8.14 1.61 -4.54
CA LEU A 47 8.94 0.43 -4.21
C LEU A 47 9.36 0.40 -2.74
N GLN A 48 9.78 1.54 -2.21
CA GLN A 48 10.19 1.65 -0.82
C GLN A 48 9.01 1.43 0.13
N ALA A 49 7.84 1.99 -0.17
CA ALA A 49 6.63 1.73 0.60
C ALA A 49 6.26 0.24 0.63
N VAL A 50 6.40 -0.47 -0.49
CA VAL A 50 6.16 -1.93 -0.57
C VAL A 50 7.19 -2.71 0.25
N ALA A 51 8.47 -2.34 0.17
CA ALA A 51 9.54 -2.99 0.93
C ALA A 51 9.35 -2.82 2.45
N ASP A 52 9.00 -1.61 2.88
CA ASP A 52 8.75 -1.29 4.28
C ASP A 52 7.50 -2.02 4.82
N GLU A 53 6.43 -2.14 4.02
CA GLU A 53 5.27 -2.93 4.42
C GLU A 53 5.63 -4.43 4.56
N GLN A 54 6.46 -4.93 3.65
CA GLN A 54 6.89 -6.32 3.68
C GLN A 54 7.75 -6.66 4.90
N SER A 55 8.62 -5.75 5.36
CA SER A 55 9.44 -5.97 6.57
C SER A 55 8.58 -6.07 7.82
N VAL A 56 7.59 -5.18 7.98
CA VAL A 56 6.63 -5.19 9.09
C VAL A 56 5.88 -6.53 9.16
N TRP A 57 5.41 -7.04 8.01
CA TRP A 57 4.75 -8.34 7.95
C TRP A 57 5.69 -9.50 8.29
N GLN A 58 6.93 -9.47 7.81
CA GLN A 58 7.92 -10.50 8.13
C GLN A 58 8.21 -10.58 9.63
N ASP A 59 8.35 -9.44 10.30
CA ASP A 59 8.58 -9.38 11.74
C ASP A 59 7.34 -9.83 12.53
N PHE A 60 6.16 -9.39 12.11
CA PHE A 60 4.89 -9.84 12.69
C PHE A 60 4.76 -11.37 12.60
N ILE A 61 5.00 -11.93 11.41
CA ILE A 61 4.95 -13.38 11.17
C ILE A 61 5.97 -14.10 12.06
N ARG A 62 7.21 -13.62 12.11
CA ARG A 62 8.27 -14.25 12.90
C ARG A 62 7.90 -14.35 14.38
N LEU A 63 7.31 -13.30 14.94
CA LEU A 63 7.01 -13.23 16.37
C LEU A 63 5.68 -13.89 16.75
N LEU A 64 4.60 -13.62 16.00
CA LEU A 64 3.24 -14.02 16.40
C LEU A 64 2.75 -15.29 15.71
N VAL A 65 3.23 -15.58 14.49
CA VAL A 65 2.82 -16.77 13.72
C VAL A 65 3.83 -17.90 13.90
N GLY A 66 5.12 -17.56 14.01
CA GLY A 66 6.20 -18.52 14.26
C GLY A 66 6.15 -19.17 15.65
N ALA A 67 5.63 -18.45 16.64
CA ALA A 67 5.40 -18.92 18.01
C ALA A 67 3.99 -18.53 18.47
N PRO A 68 2.94 -19.23 18.00
CA PRO A 68 1.56 -18.83 18.26
C PRO A 68 1.15 -19.04 19.72
N GLU A 69 0.69 -17.98 20.37
CA GLU A 69 0.15 -18.01 21.72
C GLU A 69 -1.37 -18.24 21.72
N PHE A 70 -1.78 -19.50 21.55
CA PHE A 70 -3.19 -19.88 21.47
C PHE A 70 -4.03 -19.51 22.71
N SER A 71 -3.40 -19.30 23.87
CA SER A 71 -4.09 -18.86 25.09
C SER A 71 -4.67 -17.44 25.01
N GLN A 72 -4.20 -16.62 24.05
CA GLN A 72 -4.76 -15.29 23.79
C GLN A 72 -6.04 -15.34 22.95
N ALA A 73 -6.45 -16.52 22.47
CA ALA A 73 -7.61 -16.65 21.62
C ALA A 73 -8.91 -16.63 22.42
N SER A 74 -9.77 -15.68 22.07
CA SER A 74 -11.11 -15.58 22.60
C SER A 74 -12.06 -16.49 21.82
N ASP A 75 -13.06 -17.03 22.51
CA ASP A 75 -14.07 -17.87 21.87
C ASP A 75 -14.90 -17.04 20.88
N SER A 76 -15.04 -17.55 19.66
CA SER A 76 -15.79 -16.89 18.59
C SER A 76 -16.87 -17.81 18.05
N HIS A 77 -18.06 -17.25 17.80
CA HIS A 77 -19.15 -17.96 17.13
C HIS A 77 -19.13 -17.81 15.60
N CYS A 78 -18.14 -17.11 15.03
CA CYS A 78 -18.04 -16.97 13.58
C CYS A 78 -17.50 -18.26 12.94
N LEU A 79 -18.34 -18.89 12.12
CA LEU A 79 -17.94 -19.97 11.22
C LEU A 79 -17.38 -19.37 9.92
N GLY A 80 -16.21 -18.74 9.98
CA GLY A 80 -15.61 -18.07 8.81
C GLY A 80 -14.98 -16.74 9.18
N PHE A 81 -14.79 -15.83 8.23
CA PHE A 81 -14.21 -14.50 8.45
C PHE A 81 -15.08 -13.66 9.40
N CYS A 82 -14.55 -13.25 10.57
CA CYS A 82 -15.10 -12.11 11.30
C CYS A 82 -14.27 -10.88 10.93
N PRO A 83 -14.89 -9.73 10.62
CA PRO A 83 -14.15 -8.48 10.57
C PRO A 83 -13.60 -8.15 11.95
N LEU A 84 -12.40 -7.53 12.01
CA LEU A 84 -11.81 -7.09 13.28
C LEU A 84 -12.69 -6.08 14.04
N GLN A 85 -13.59 -5.38 13.35
CA GLN A 85 -14.41 -4.28 13.90
C GLN A 85 -15.85 -4.66 14.29
N GLN A 86 -16.35 -5.85 13.95
CA GLN A 86 -17.81 -6.02 13.90
C GLN A 86 -18.51 -6.18 15.26
N ASP A 87 -17.79 -6.36 16.37
CA ASP A 87 -18.40 -6.39 17.70
C ASP A 87 -17.66 -5.50 18.70
N ASN A 88 -18.26 -4.35 19.01
CA ASN A 88 -17.87 -3.49 20.13
C ASN A 88 -17.98 -4.18 21.51
N ALA A 89 -18.48 -5.42 21.56
CA ALA A 89 -18.92 -6.07 22.78
C ALA A 89 -18.17 -7.35 23.18
N SER A 90 -17.20 -7.87 22.41
CA SER A 90 -16.66 -9.20 22.77
C SER A 90 -15.20 -9.51 22.44
N LEU A 91 -14.48 -8.71 21.65
CA LEU A 91 -13.12 -9.11 21.26
C LEU A 91 -12.14 -7.94 21.23
N GLU A 92 -11.22 -7.91 22.20
CA GLU A 92 -10.15 -6.93 22.26
C GLU A 92 -9.23 -7.07 21.04
N GLN A 93 -9.18 -6.03 20.22
CA GLN A 93 -8.18 -5.91 19.17
C GLN A 93 -6.86 -5.50 19.82
N ILE A 94 -5.80 -6.26 19.55
CA ILE A 94 -4.50 -6.03 20.14
C ILE A 94 -3.64 -5.25 19.14
N GLU A 95 -2.91 -4.27 19.65
CA GLU A 95 -1.94 -3.53 18.86
C GLU A 95 -0.55 -4.16 19.00
N TRP A 96 0.05 -4.52 17.87
CA TRP A 96 1.48 -4.80 17.79
C TRP A 96 2.18 -3.66 17.06
N ARG A 97 3.33 -3.22 17.56
CA ARG A 97 4.06 -2.08 17.00
C ARG A 97 5.48 -2.51 16.63
N SER A 98 5.92 -2.10 15.44
CA SER A 98 7.29 -2.22 14.98
C SER A 98 7.68 -1.01 14.15
N GLU A 99 8.84 -0.41 14.44
CA GLU A 99 9.43 0.70 13.68
C GLU A 99 8.46 1.85 13.31
N GLY A 100 7.56 2.20 14.24
CA GLY A 100 6.58 3.29 14.04
C GLY A 100 5.34 2.90 13.22
N ARG A 101 5.19 1.62 12.85
CA ARG A 101 3.98 1.05 12.26
C ARG A 101 3.21 0.25 13.31
N THR A 102 1.89 0.32 13.23
CA THR A 102 0.98 -0.45 14.08
C THR A 102 0.27 -1.49 13.22
N VAL A 103 0.36 -2.74 13.64
CA VAL A 103 -0.46 -3.85 13.13
C VAL A 103 -1.52 -4.14 14.17
N LEU A 104 -2.77 -4.10 13.75
CA LEU A 104 -3.91 -4.48 14.57
C LEU A 104 -4.18 -5.96 14.34
N TYR A 105 -4.31 -6.74 15.39
CA TYR A 105 -4.57 -8.16 15.25
C TYR A 105 -5.55 -8.68 16.30
N GLN A 106 -6.09 -9.87 16.02
CA GLN A 106 -7.05 -10.52 16.90
C GLN A 106 -6.97 -12.03 16.75
N TRP A 107 -7.00 -12.70 17.90
CA TRP A 107 -7.08 -14.15 17.99
C TRP A 107 -8.52 -14.60 18.22
N HIS A 108 -8.89 -15.69 17.55
CA HIS A 108 -10.17 -16.35 17.68
C HIS A 108 -9.97 -17.83 17.86
N ARG A 109 -10.80 -18.43 18.71
CA ARG A 109 -10.91 -19.87 18.89
C ARG A 109 -12.33 -20.32 18.57
N TYR A 110 -12.44 -21.45 17.89
CA TYR A 110 -13.69 -22.12 17.62
C TYR A 110 -13.50 -23.63 17.81
N GLU A 111 -14.32 -24.23 18.64
CA GLU A 111 -14.37 -25.67 18.84
C GLU A 111 -15.64 -26.24 18.20
N ARG A 112 -15.51 -27.34 17.46
CA ARG A 112 -16.63 -28.04 16.84
C ARG A 112 -17.10 -29.17 17.75
N ASP A 113 -18.35 -29.60 17.60
CA ASP A 113 -18.98 -30.70 18.37
C ASP A 113 -18.20 -32.03 18.33
N ASP A 114 -17.32 -32.24 17.35
CA ASP A 114 -16.43 -33.41 17.25
C ASP A 114 -15.13 -33.28 18.06
N GLY A 115 -14.98 -32.21 18.85
CA GLY A 115 -13.81 -31.89 19.66
C GLY A 115 -12.64 -31.32 18.86
N MET A 116 -12.83 -30.97 17.58
CA MET A 116 -11.77 -30.29 16.81
C MET A 116 -11.67 -28.82 17.19
N GLU A 117 -10.46 -28.41 17.55
CA GLU A 117 -10.13 -27.04 17.93
C GLU A 117 -9.50 -26.28 16.75
N PHE A 118 -10.10 -25.16 16.39
CA PHE A 118 -9.62 -24.24 15.37
C PHE A 118 -9.20 -22.93 16.00
N HIS A 119 -8.03 -22.45 15.62
CA HIS A 119 -7.57 -21.12 15.97
C HIS A 119 -7.39 -20.29 14.72
N ARG A 120 -7.67 -19.01 14.84
CA ARG A 120 -7.43 -18.03 13.79
C ARG A 120 -6.80 -16.79 14.35
N LEU A 121 -5.74 -16.34 13.69
CA LEU A 121 -5.17 -15.01 13.86
C LEU A 121 -5.50 -14.21 12.62
N CYS A 122 -6.06 -13.01 12.78
CA CYS A 122 -6.21 -12.06 11.69
C CYS A 122 -5.55 -10.76 12.06
N ALA A 123 -4.83 -10.16 11.12
CA ALA A 123 -4.09 -8.94 11.32
C ALA A 123 -4.31 -7.96 10.15
N SER A 124 -4.22 -6.66 10.43
CA SER A 124 -4.36 -5.60 9.44
C SER A 124 -3.54 -4.37 9.82
N ILE A 125 -2.99 -3.71 8.80
CA ILE A 125 -2.28 -2.42 8.95
C ILE A 125 -3.20 -1.25 8.58
N ASN A 126 -4.10 -1.44 7.62
CA ASN A 126 -4.94 -0.38 7.03
C ASN A 126 -6.44 -0.59 7.26
N GLN A 127 -6.84 -1.64 7.98
CA GLN A 127 -8.23 -2.04 8.23
C GLN A 127 -9.07 -2.36 6.97
N GLN A 128 -8.44 -2.42 5.79
CA GLN A 128 -9.08 -2.75 4.50
C GLN A 128 -8.68 -4.14 4.01
N SER A 129 -7.38 -4.44 4.15
CA SER A 129 -6.79 -5.75 3.84
C SER A 129 -6.40 -6.45 5.13
N TYR A 130 -6.81 -7.70 5.24
CA TYR A 130 -6.56 -8.55 6.40
C TYR A 130 -5.72 -9.74 5.95
N HIS A 131 -4.66 -10.04 6.70
CA HIS A 131 -3.94 -11.28 6.53
C HIS A 131 -4.30 -12.20 7.69
N CYS A 132 -4.72 -13.43 7.37
CA CYS A 132 -5.21 -14.36 8.35
C CYS A 132 -4.48 -15.70 8.26
N TRP A 133 -4.36 -16.36 9.40
CA TRP A 133 -3.75 -17.66 9.57
C TRP A 133 -4.69 -18.56 10.34
N TRP A 134 -4.79 -19.84 9.94
CA TRP A 134 -5.67 -20.82 10.54
C TRP A 134 -4.89 -22.04 11.00
N TRP A 135 -5.11 -22.39 12.26
CA TRP A 135 -4.59 -23.61 12.85
C TRP A 135 -5.74 -24.56 13.14
N GLN A 136 -5.49 -25.84 12.92
CA GLN A 136 -6.35 -26.93 13.34
C GLN A 136 -5.54 -27.81 14.28
N ASN A 137 -6.02 -28.02 15.51
CA ASN A 137 -5.29 -28.74 16.56
C ASN A 137 -3.84 -28.24 16.70
N ARG A 138 -3.66 -26.91 16.71
CA ARG A 138 -2.37 -26.20 16.82
C ARG A 138 -1.42 -26.37 15.62
N ILE A 139 -1.84 -27.01 14.54
CA ILE A 139 -1.07 -27.13 13.30
C ILE A 139 -1.56 -26.10 12.29
N LEU A 140 -0.66 -25.27 11.75
CA LEU A 140 -1.02 -24.30 10.71
C LEU A 140 -1.49 -25.05 9.45
N ARG A 141 -2.72 -24.81 9.02
CA ARG A 141 -3.34 -25.45 7.86
C ARG A 141 -3.45 -24.52 6.66
N HIS A 142 -3.76 -23.25 6.92
CA HIS A 142 -4.05 -22.28 5.89
C HIS A 142 -3.56 -20.90 6.30
N GLN A 143 -3.21 -20.08 5.30
CA GLN A 143 -2.94 -18.65 5.47
C GLN A 143 -3.35 -17.92 4.18
N GLY A 144 -3.72 -16.66 4.29
CA GLY A 144 -4.07 -15.90 3.10
C GLY A 144 -4.60 -14.50 3.39
N TRP A 145 -4.66 -13.72 2.31
CA TRP A 145 -5.21 -12.38 2.30
C TRP A 145 -6.70 -12.41 2.08
N LEU A 146 -7.40 -11.59 2.85
CA LEU A 146 -8.83 -11.34 2.77
C LEU A 146 -9.03 -9.83 2.62
N THR A 147 -9.81 -9.44 1.62
CA THR A 147 -10.23 -8.06 1.41
C THR A 147 -11.70 -7.98 1.77
N LEU A 148 -12.09 -6.92 2.50
CA LEU A 148 -13.51 -6.60 2.61
C LEU A 148 -14.03 -6.27 1.21
N LEU A 149 -15.07 -7.01 0.80
CA LEU A 149 -15.87 -6.64 -0.36
C LEU A 149 -16.97 -5.72 0.18
N ASP A 150 -17.01 -4.48 -0.31
CA ASP A 150 -18.07 -3.51 0.00
C ASP A 150 -19.45 -4.01 -0.46
#